data_AF-A0A534RLI8-F1
#
_entry.id   AF-A0A534RLI8-F1
#
_cell.length_a   1.000
_cell.length_b   1.000
_cell.length_c   1.000
_cell.angle_alpha   90.00
_cell.angle_beta   90.00
_cell.angle_gamma   90.00
#
_symmetry.space_group_name_H-M   'P 1'
#
loop_
_entity.id
_entity.type
_entity.pdbx_description
1 polymer ?
#
loop_
_entity_poly.entity_id
_entity_poly.type
_entity_poly.pdbx_seq_one_letter_code
_entity_poly.pdbx_strand_id
1 'polypeptide(L)'
;MRPVHSRPESRWRMTCARGVALAAVLCVLLVASVVAADDGDHPTGDPAIPPGEEELIASMLGRGMALHDCTLISGGVEYTTIKATYDCPGGEVTLQLDHPRNATATSTQTGQFAITVQSGSPPLGFRDALNSLIRTQEDHFQWSWPQYDAAEEDDNADDNAAE
;
A
#
# COMPACT_ATOMS: atom_id res chain seq x y z
N MET A 1 22.65 -62.04 22.46
CA MET A 1 23.97 -61.53 22.87
C MET A 1 23.99 -60.01 22.73
N ARG A 2 24.40 -59.33 23.80
CA ARG A 2 24.74 -57.88 23.88
C ARG A 2 25.98 -57.57 22.99
N PRO A 3 26.51 -56.33 22.90
CA PRO A 3 25.91 -55.04 22.54
C PRO A 3 26.86 -54.18 21.63
N VAL A 4 26.46 -52.93 21.26
CA VAL A 4 27.24 -51.66 21.41
C VAL A 4 28.56 -51.47 20.59
N HIS A 5 29.03 -50.32 20.12
CA HIS A 5 28.69 -48.88 20.01
C HIS A 5 29.56 -48.36 18.84
N SER A 6 29.10 -47.46 17.96
CA SER A 6 29.21 -45.99 18.06
C SER A 6 30.63 -45.44 18.19
N ARG A 7 30.99 -44.42 17.39
CA ARG A 7 31.42 -43.08 17.86
C ARG A 7 31.82 -42.10 16.71
N PRO A 8 31.89 -40.76 16.97
CA PRO A 8 30.89 -39.84 16.46
C PRO A 8 31.45 -38.49 15.92
N GLU A 9 30.51 -37.62 15.59
CA GLU A 9 30.62 -36.19 15.29
C GLU A 9 31.27 -35.35 16.41
N SER A 10 32.10 -34.37 16.02
CA SER A 10 32.74 -33.39 16.90
C SER A 10 31.98 -32.06 16.89
N ARG A 11 31.09 -31.93 17.87
CA ARG A 11 30.40 -30.72 18.30
C ARG A 11 31.28 -29.95 19.29
N TRP A 12 31.81 -28.79 18.90
CA TRP A 12 32.48 -27.90 19.86
C TRP A 12 31.46 -26.91 20.43
N ARG A 13 31.13 -27.10 21.70
CA ARG A 13 30.49 -26.13 22.59
C ARG A 13 31.59 -25.49 23.44
N MET A 14 31.52 -24.19 23.67
CA MET A 14 32.04 -23.59 24.91
C MET A 14 31.12 -22.43 25.33
N THR A 15 30.15 -22.78 26.16
CA THR A 15 29.45 -21.91 27.11
C THR A 15 30.32 -21.74 28.36
N CYS A 16 30.66 -20.51 28.74
CA CYS A 16 31.13 -20.17 30.08
C CYS A 16 29.94 -19.71 30.95
N ALA A 17 29.93 -20.10 32.21
CA ALA A 17 28.82 -19.97 33.16
C ALA A 17 29.19 -19.08 34.37
N ARG A 18 28.19 -18.31 34.89
CA ARG A 18 27.81 -18.00 36.30
C ARG A 18 28.89 -17.54 37.32
N GLY A 19 28.74 -16.53 38.21
CA GLY A 19 27.65 -15.60 38.59
C GLY A 19 27.98 -14.73 39.85
N VAL A 20 27.14 -13.70 40.12
CA VAL A 20 26.63 -13.09 41.41
C VAL A 20 27.65 -12.68 42.53
N ALA A 21 27.72 -11.51 43.21
CA ALA A 21 26.81 -10.40 43.58
C ALA A 21 27.56 -9.13 44.14
N LEU A 22 26.81 -8.01 44.25
CA LEU A 22 26.87 -6.87 45.22
C LEU A 22 27.64 -5.56 44.91
N ALA A 23 26.84 -4.46 44.93
CA ALA A 23 27.13 -3.07 45.34
C ALA A 23 27.40 -1.96 44.28
N ALA A 24 26.31 -1.28 43.88
CA ALA A 24 26.05 0.16 44.05
C ALA A 24 26.77 1.25 43.18
N VAL A 25 25.91 2.00 42.45
CA VAL A 25 26.00 3.43 42.02
C VAL A 25 26.87 3.81 40.80
N LEU A 26 26.21 4.06 39.65
CA LEU A 26 26.29 5.27 38.77
C LEU A 26 25.60 4.95 37.42
N CYS A 27 24.31 5.27 37.23
CA CYS A 27 23.76 6.52 36.65
C CYS A 27 24.09 6.78 35.15
N VAL A 28 23.03 6.73 34.33
CA VAL A 28 22.81 7.37 33.01
C VAL A 28 23.61 6.74 31.85
N LEU A 29 23.04 5.93 30.96
CA LEU A 29 22.22 6.37 29.81
C LEU A 29 21.37 5.17 29.31
N LEU A 30 20.20 4.98 29.92
CA LEU A 30 19.07 4.38 29.21
C LEU A 30 18.61 5.44 28.21
N VAL A 31 19.12 5.39 26.98
CA VAL A 31 18.45 6.07 25.87
C VAL A 31 17.20 5.25 25.58
N ALA A 32 16.17 5.46 26.40
CA ALA A 32 14.82 5.12 26.03
C ALA A 32 14.53 5.95 24.78
N SER A 33 14.55 5.31 23.62
CA SER A 33 13.95 5.86 22.42
C SER A 33 12.46 6.01 22.74
N VAL A 34 12.10 7.18 23.26
CA VAL A 34 10.73 7.68 23.19
C VAL A 34 10.42 7.73 21.70
N VAL A 35 9.78 6.68 21.21
CA VAL A 35 8.93 6.80 20.04
C VAL A 35 7.82 7.71 20.54
N ALA A 36 7.97 9.01 20.25
CA ALA A 36 6.82 9.87 20.22
C ALA A 36 5.83 9.13 19.31
N ALA A 37 4.71 8.71 19.88
CA ALA A 37 3.53 8.51 19.07
C ALA A 37 3.32 9.87 18.40
N ASP A 38 3.76 9.95 17.15
CA ASP A 38 3.28 10.96 16.24
C ASP A 38 1.76 10.81 16.35
N ASP A 39 1.11 11.80 16.98
CA ASP A 39 -0.34 12.02 16.84
C ASP A 39 -0.52 12.38 15.37
N GLY A 40 -0.40 11.36 14.53
CA GLY A 40 -0.29 11.47 13.11
C GLY A 40 -1.61 12.04 12.66
N ASP A 41 -1.55 13.28 12.23
CA ASP A 41 -2.55 14.03 11.48
C ASP A 41 -2.82 13.25 10.18
N HIS A 42 -3.47 12.09 10.32
CA HIS A 42 -3.85 11.27 9.21
C HIS A 42 -5.00 12.02 8.56
N PRO A 43 -4.84 12.47 7.31
CA PRO A 43 -5.89 13.19 6.64
C PRO A 43 -7.17 12.35 6.68
N THR A 44 -8.19 12.87 7.35
CA THR A 44 -9.48 12.21 7.57
C THR A 44 -10.35 12.20 6.31
N GLY A 45 -9.97 13.00 5.30
CA GLY A 45 -10.62 13.05 4.00
C GLY A 45 -10.39 11.80 3.14
N ASP A 46 -11.23 11.64 2.12
CA ASP A 46 -11.03 10.63 1.11
C ASP A 46 -9.88 11.04 0.17
N PRO A 47 -8.93 10.14 -0.14
CA PRO A 47 -7.83 10.45 -1.05
C PRO A 47 -8.39 10.71 -2.44
N ALA A 48 -7.95 11.79 -3.06
CA ALA A 48 -8.37 12.19 -4.38
C ALA A 48 -7.18 12.23 -5.34
N ILE A 49 -7.45 11.95 -6.62
CA ILE A 49 -6.46 12.07 -7.69
C ILE A 49 -6.32 13.56 -8.02
N PRO A 50 -5.11 14.15 -7.95
CA PRO A 50 -4.96 15.56 -8.29
C PRO A 50 -5.21 15.81 -9.79
N PRO A 51 -5.64 17.02 -10.17
CA PRO A 51 -5.85 17.37 -11.57
C PRO A 51 -4.51 17.45 -12.32
N GLY A 52 -4.50 17.10 -13.60
CA GLY A 52 -3.30 17.20 -14.45
C GLY A 52 -2.42 15.94 -14.48
N GLU A 53 -2.81 14.88 -13.78
CA GLU A 53 -2.08 13.61 -13.70
C GLU A 53 -2.38 12.65 -14.87
N GLU A 54 -3.20 13.05 -15.84
CA GLU A 54 -3.73 12.12 -16.85
C GLU A 54 -2.64 11.49 -17.72
N GLU A 55 -1.56 12.23 -18.01
CA GLU A 55 -0.44 11.70 -18.80
C GLU A 55 0.45 10.77 -17.97
N LEU A 56 0.68 11.08 -16.70
CA LEU A 56 1.40 10.18 -15.79
C LEU A 56 0.62 8.88 -15.60
N ILE A 57 -0.69 8.98 -15.34
CA ILE A 57 -1.59 7.83 -15.19
C ILE A 57 -1.59 7.00 -16.46
N ALA A 58 -1.70 7.63 -17.64
CA ALA A 58 -1.63 6.92 -18.90
C ALA A 58 -0.32 6.16 -19.08
N SER A 59 0.81 6.76 -18.71
CA SER A 59 2.11 6.12 -18.75
C SER A 59 2.23 4.96 -17.75
N MET A 60 1.70 5.11 -16.53
CA MET A 60 1.61 4.04 -15.53
C MET A 60 0.77 2.85 -16.02
N LEU A 61 -0.26 3.12 -16.82
CA LEU A 61 -1.12 2.11 -17.46
C LEU A 61 -0.53 1.53 -18.76
N GLY A 62 0.67 1.97 -19.16
CA GLY A 62 1.33 1.46 -20.36
C GLY A 62 0.70 1.95 -21.67
N ARG A 63 0.26 3.20 -21.73
CA ARG A 63 -0.18 3.81 -23.00
C ARG A 63 0.91 3.65 -24.06
N GLY A 64 0.51 3.15 -25.24
CA GLY A 64 1.41 2.96 -26.38
C GLY A 64 2.31 1.72 -26.32
N MET A 65 2.17 0.88 -25.29
CA MET A 65 2.88 -0.40 -25.19
C MET A 65 1.89 -1.57 -25.04
N ALA A 66 2.32 -2.75 -25.49
CA ALA A 66 1.63 -4.00 -25.22
C ALA A 66 2.22 -4.64 -23.95
N LEU A 67 1.38 -4.85 -22.94
CA LEU A 67 1.73 -5.51 -21.68
C LEU A 67 1.31 -6.98 -21.77
N HIS A 68 2.26 -7.89 -21.99
CA HIS A 68 1.96 -9.32 -22.19
C HIS A 68 0.83 -9.55 -23.21
N ASP A 69 0.99 -8.97 -24.40
CA ASP A 69 0.03 -9.02 -25.50
C ASP A 69 -1.33 -8.36 -25.23
N CYS A 70 -1.51 -7.71 -24.06
CA CYS A 70 -2.64 -6.84 -23.77
C CYS A 70 -2.33 -5.38 -24.14
N THR A 71 -3.22 -4.74 -24.88
CA THR A 71 -3.07 -3.32 -25.27
C THR A 71 -4.10 -2.46 -24.53
N LEU A 72 -3.66 -1.36 -23.94
CA LEU A 72 -4.57 -0.39 -23.31
C LEU A 72 -5.49 0.22 -24.38
N ILE A 73 -6.81 0.04 -24.25
CA ILE A 73 -7.80 0.60 -25.17
C ILE A 73 -8.56 1.79 -24.57
N SER A 74 -8.70 1.83 -23.25
CA SER A 74 -9.31 2.94 -22.52
C SER A 74 -8.70 3.07 -21.13
N GLY A 75 -8.52 4.31 -20.67
CA GLY A 75 -8.03 4.60 -19.32
C GLY A 75 -8.49 5.98 -18.89
N GLY A 76 -8.95 6.12 -17.66
CA GLY A 76 -9.46 7.39 -17.15
C GLY A 76 -9.64 7.42 -15.65
N VAL A 77 -9.77 8.64 -15.14
CA VAL A 77 -10.04 8.93 -13.74
C VAL A 77 -11.55 9.08 -13.53
N GLU A 78 -12.07 8.34 -12.56
CA GLU A 78 -13.43 8.44 -12.05
C GLU A 78 -13.36 8.78 -10.56
N TYR A 79 -13.45 10.07 -10.24
CA TYR A 79 -13.33 10.59 -8.87
C TYR A 79 -12.03 10.17 -8.18
N THR A 80 -12.08 9.19 -7.28
CA THR A 80 -10.95 8.69 -6.47
C THR A 80 -10.33 7.41 -7.05
N THR A 81 -10.77 7.00 -8.23
CA THR A 81 -10.49 5.70 -8.81
C THR A 81 -10.00 5.86 -10.24
N ILE A 82 -9.01 5.07 -10.65
CA ILE A 82 -8.57 5.00 -12.04
C ILE A 82 -9.12 3.71 -12.64
N LYS A 83 -9.82 3.80 -13.76
CA LYS A 83 -10.25 2.62 -14.52
C LYS A 83 -9.45 2.48 -15.79
N ALA A 84 -9.11 1.24 -16.13
CA ALA A 84 -8.40 0.91 -17.35
C ALA A 84 -8.98 -0.34 -17.97
N THR A 85 -9.20 -0.32 -19.28
CA THR A 85 -9.64 -1.47 -20.06
C THR A 85 -8.56 -1.81 -21.08
N TYR A 86 -8.23 -3.10 -21.13
CA TYR A 86 -7.23 -3.66 -22.02
C TYR A 86 -7.89 -4.66 -22.97
N ASP A 87 -7.50 -4.60 -24.23
CA ASP A 87 -7.77 -5.66 -25.19
C ASP A 87 -6.66 -6.71 -25.08
N CYS A 88 -7.02 -7.93 -24.71
CA CYS A 88 -6.10 -9.06 -24.54
C CYS A 88 -6.51 -10.22 -25.47
N PRO A 89 -5.61 -11.19 -25.74
CA PRO A 89 -5.95 -12.34 -26.59
C PRO A 89 -7.14 -13.19 -26.10
N GLY A 90 -7.43 -13.15 -24.80
CA GLY A 90 -8.56 -13.84 -24.16
C GLY A 90 -9.85 -13.02 -24.06
N GLY A 91 -9.87 -11.81 -24.61
CA GLY A 91 -10.97 -10.84 -24.48
C GLY A 91 -10.61 -9.64 -23.60
N GLU A 92 -11.56 -8.73 -23.45
CA GLU A 92 -11.35 -7.49 -22.69
C GLU A 92 -11.16 -7.76 -21.19
N VAL A 93 -10.22 -7.02 -20.60
CA VAL A 93 -9.94 -7.02 -19.17
C VAL A 93 -10.07 -5.61 -18.64
N THR A 94 -10.94 -5.42 -17.65
CA THR A 94 -11.10 -4.13 -16.98
C THR A 94 -10.49 -4.21 -15.60
N LEU A 95 -9.63 -3.24 -15.29
CA LEU A 95 -8.97 -3.06 -14.02
C LEU A 95 -9.40 -1.77 -13.36
N GLN A 96 -9.21 -1.75 -12.04
CA GLN A 96 -9.41 -0.60 -11.19
C GLN A 96 -8.16 -0.39 -10.33
N LEU A 97 -7.68 0.85 -10.25
CA LEU A 97 -6.65 1.26 -9.31
C LEU A 97 -7.28 2.25 -8.32
N ASP A 98 -7.10 1.99 -7.04
CA ASP A 98 -7.56 2.82 -5.93
C ASP A 98 -6.41 3.14 -4.97
N HIS A 99 -6.64 4.04 -4.02
CA HIS A 99 -5.70 4.25 -2.92
C HIS A 99 -5.49 2.95 -2.11
N PRO A 100 -4.29 2.64 -1.57
CA PRO A 100 -3.98 1.39 -0.88
C PRO A 100 -4.91 1.09 0.31
N ARG A 101 -5.43 2.14 0.96
CA ARG A 101 -6.42 2.03 2.06
C ARG A 101 -7.72 1.32 1.65
N ASN A 102 -8.05 1.34 0.36
CA ASN A 102 -9.25 0.71 -0.20
C ASN A 102 -8.98 -0.70 -0.75
N ALA A 103 -7.78 -1.26 -0.51
CA ALA A 103 -7.43 -2.59 -0.98
C ALA A 103 -8.38 -3.67 -0.46
N THR A 104 -8.76 -4.58 -1.35
CA THR A 104 -9.53 -5.78 -1.01
C THR A 104 -8.62 -6.99 -0.92
N ALA A 105 -9.15 -8.14 -0.48
CA ALA A 105 -8.39 -9.38 -0.38
C ALA A 105 -7.86 -9.91 -1.73
N THR A 106 -8.44 -9.46 -2.85
CA THR A 106 -8.03 -9.88 -4.21
C THR A 106 -7.11 -8.86 -4.91
N SER A 107 -6.90 -7.69 -4.27
CA SER A 107 -6.12 -6.60 -4.83
C SER A 107 -4.61 -6.90 -4.77
N THR A 108 -3.90 -6.59 -5.85
CA THR A 108 -2.43 -6.48 -5.85
C THR A 108 -2.06 -5.09 -5.34
N GLN A 109 -1.07 -4.96 -4.46
CA GLN A 109 -0.68 -3.66 -3.90
C GLN A 109 0.71 -3.20 -4.36
N THR A 110 0.79 -1.89 -4.54
CA THR A 110 2.00 -1.10 -4.79
C THR A 110 2.19 -0.10 -3.64
N GLY A 111 3.16 0.81 -3.73
CA GLY A 111 3.31 1.86 -2.72
C GLY A 111 2.11 2.81 -2.71
N GLN A 112 1.60 3.16 -3.89
CA GLN A 112 0.56 4.18 -4.06
C GLN A 112 -0.79 3.65 -4.54
N PHE A 113 -0.89 2.38 -4.95
CA PHE A 113 -2.13 1.84 -5.53
C PHE A 113 -2.49 0.43 -5.04
N ALA A 114 -3.79 0.20 -4.88
CA ALA A 114 -4.41 -1.12 -4.87
C ALA A 114 -5.03 -1.41 -6.24
N ILE A 115 -4.64 -2.52 -6.87
CA ILE A 115 -5.02 -2.91 -8.23
C ILE A 115 -5.97 -4.10 -8.18
N THR A 116 -7.17 -3.93 -8.73
CA THR A 116 -8.22 -4.97 -8.72
C THR A 116 -8.71 -5.25 -10.14
N VAL A 117 -8.97 -6.53 -10.45
CA VAL A 117 -9.62 -6.93 -11.70
C VAL A 117 -11.14 -6.81 -11.51
N GLN A 118 -11.78 -5.95 -12.28
CA GLN A 118 -13.24 -5.75 -12.23
C GLN A 118 -13.97 -6.72 -13.15
N SER A 119 -13.41 -6.99 -14.33
CA SER A 119 -13.98 -7.95 -15.29
C SER A 119 -12.91 -8.55 -16.20
N GLY A 120 -13.25 -9.67 -16.83
CA GLY A 120 -12.34 -10.42 -17.71
C GLY A 120 -11.42 -11.38 -16.97
N SER A 121 -10.53 -12.02 -17.72
CA SER A 121 -9.53 -12.95 -17.18
C SER A 121 -8.16 -12.61 -17.77
N PRO A 122 -7.32 -11.84 -17.06
CA PRO A 122 -6.02 -11.44 -17.57
C PRO A 122 -5.13 -12.67 -17.84
N PRO A 123 -4.31 -12.63 -18.91
CA PRO A 123 -3.36 -13.69 -19.18
C PRO A 123 -2.30 -13.76 -18.06
N LEU A 124 -1.64 -14.91 -17.94
CA LEU A 124 -0.57 -15.11 -16.98
C LEU A 124 0.55 -14.08 -17.20
N GLY A 125 1.07 -13.51 -16.12
CA GLY A 125 2.13 -12.50 -16.15
C GLY A 125 1.65 -11.06 -16.37
N PHE A 126 0.46 -10.83 -16.93
CA PHE A 126 -0.05 -9.47 -17.18
C PHE A 126 -0.14 -8.62 -15.90
N ARG A 127 -0.72 -9.17 -14.82
CA ARG A 127 -0.84 -8.47 -13.54
C ARG A 127 0.52 -8.09 -12.96
N ASP A 128 1.50 -8.97 -13.08
CA ASP A 128 2.85 -8.74 -12.56
C ASP A 128 3.58 -7.67 -13.38
N ALA A 129 3.49 -7.73 -14.72
CA ALA A 129 4.08 -6.71 -15.60
C ALA A 129 3.46 -5.33 -15.38
N LEU A 130 2.13 -5.25 -15.27
CA LEU A 130 1.46 -3.99 -14.95
C LEU A 130 1.87 -3.46 -13.58
N ASN A 131 1.89 -4.31 -12.55
CA ASN A 131 2.34 -3.94 -11.22
C ASN A 131 3.79 -3.43 -11.22
N SER A 132 4.70 -4.08 -11.96
CA SER A 132 6.08 -3.62 -12.13
C SER A 132 6.18 -2.27 -12.85
N LEU A 133 5.36 -2.05 -13.88
CA LEU A 133 5.33 -0.77 -14.59
C LEU A 133 4.86 0.36 -13.68
N ILE A 134 3.75 0.16 -12.96
CA ILE A 134 3.22 1.14 -12.00
C ILE A 134 4.28 1.48 -10.95
N ARG A 135 4.95 0.47 -10.36
CA ARG A 135 6.02 0.71 -9.37
C ARG A 135 7.20 1.53 -9.90
N THR A 136 7.44 1.53 -11.20
CA THR A 136 8.55 2.28 -11.81
C THR A 136 8.22 3.77 -11.96
N GLN A 137 6.96 4.14 -11.82
CA GLN A 137 6.46 5.50 -12.10
C GLN A 137 5.64 6.09 -10.94
N GLU A 138 5.19 5.28 -9.99
CA GLU A 138 4.32 5.72 -8.91
C GLU A 138 4.98 6.71 -7.94
N ASP A 139 6.31 6.82 -7.95
CA ASP A 139 7.07 7.81 -7.17
C ASP A 139 6.83 9.25 -7.67
N HIS A 140 6.41 9.42 -8.92
CA HIS A 140 5.99 10.69 -9.48
C HIS A 140 4.54 11.05 -9.14
N PHE A 141 3.76 10.08 -8.65
CA PHE A 141 2.34 10.28 -8.33
C PHE A 141 2.17 10.52 -6.83
N GLN A 142 1.31 11.46 -6.47
CA GLN A 142 0.96 11.70 -5.07
C GLN A 142 -0.55 11.93 -4.93
N TRP A 143 -1.19 11.19 -4.03
CA TRP A 143 -2.59 11.43 -3.68
C TRP A 143 -2.77 12.79 -3.02
N SER A 144 -3.84 13.49 -3.41
CA SER A 144 -4.30 14.70 -2.75
C SER A 144 -5.29 14.35 -1.63
N TRP A 145 -5.31 15.21 -0.62
CA TRP A 145 -6.16 15.06 0.57
C TRP A 145 -7.00 16.33 0.70
N PRO A 146 -8.16 16.41 0.01
CA PRO A 146 -9.04 17.55 0.15
C PRO A 146 -9.44 17.66 1.63
N GLN A 147 -9.12 18.79 2.24
CA GLN A 147 -9.66 19.13 3.55
C GLN A 147 -11.15 19.35 3.33
N TYR A 148 -11.98 18.55 4.00
CA TYR A 148 -13.35 18.95 4.21
C TYR A 148 -13.28 20.10 5.20
N ASP A 149 -13.23 21.33 4.71
CA ASP A 149 -13.59 22.48 5.51
C ASP A 149 -15.00 22.16 6.00
N ALA A 150 -15.15 21.93 7.30
CA ALA A 150 -16.44 21.76 7.94
C ALA A 150 -17.18 23.11 7.82
N ALA A 151 -17.75 23.35 6.64
CA ALA A 151 -18.61 24.48 6.39
C ALA A 151 -19.94 24.19 7.09
N GLU A 152 -20.06 24.80 8.27
CA GLU A 152 -21.28 25.44 8.77
C GLU A 152 -22.43 24.48 9.11
N GLU A 153 -22.23 23.76 10.22
CA GLU A 153 -23.29 23.59 11.20
C GLU A 153 -23.44 24.95 11.93
N ASP A 154 -24.15 25.91 11.34
CA ASP A 154 -24.58 27.12 12.05
C ASP A 154 -25.95 27.63 11.54
N ASP A 155 -26.82 27.92 12.50
CA ASP A 155 -28.08 28.68 12.42
C ASP A 155 -29.22 28.20 11.50
N ASN A 156 -29.98 27.20 11.99
CA ASN A 156 -31.44 27.21 11.85
C ASN A 156 -32.09 26.78 13.16
N ALA A 157 -31.77 27.50 14.22
CA ALA A 157 -32.40 27.39 15.53
C ALA A 157 -32.72 28.77 16.09
N ASP A 158 -33.53 29.57 15.39
CA ASP A 158 -34.48 30.53 15.97
C ASP A 158 -35.10 31.40 14.87
N ASP A 159 -36.26 31.01 14.34
CA ASP A 159 -37.29 32.00 13.97
C ASP A 159 -38.66 31.32 13.82
N ASN A 160 -39.29 30.99 14.94
CA ASN A 160 -40.74 30.77 15.04
C ASN A 160 -41.22 31.24 16.42
N ALA A 161 -41.03 32.53 16.69
CA ALA A 161 -41.63 33.20 17.83
C ALA A 161 -42.09 34.62 17.45
N ALA A 162 -43.08 34.72 16.56
CA ALA A 162 -44.16 35.72 16.57
C ALA A 162 -44.95 35.65 15.25
N GLU A 163 -46.21 35.20 15.29
CA GLU A 163 -47.42 36.06 15.25
C GLU A 163 -48.68 35.20 15.37
#